data_AF-A0A8S2Y469-F1
#
_entry.id   AF-A0A8S2Y469-F1
#
_cell.length_a   1.000
_cell.length_b   1.000
_cell.length_c   1.000
_cell.angle_alpha   90.00
_cell.angle_beta   90.00
_cell.angle_gamma   90.00
#
_symmetry.space_group_name_H-M   'P 1'
#
loop_
_entity.id
_entity.type
_entity.pdbx_description
1 polymer ?
#
loop_
_entity_poly.entity_id
_entity_poly.type
_entity_poly.pdbx_seq_one_letter_code
_entity_poly.pdbx_strand_id
1 'polypeptide(L)'
;AEFSNSDYSRRLLTAIDAMRQILHTEKIKLPEIVVVGDQSVGKSSVLEALSGVQLPRASNICTRCPLELRLKRLQDTSKEEFATIECLGNKEIKTIANFDDIQEEVIEMTKTL
;
A
#
# COMPACT_ATOMS: atom_id res chain seq x y z
N ALA A 1 -16.29 -23.68 5.93
CA ALA A 1 -15.90 -22.37 6.48
C ALA A 1 -14.72 -21.89 5.67
N GLU A 2 -14.99 -21.20 4.57
CA GLU A 2 -13.95 -20.61 3.72
C GLU A 2 -13.36 -19.43 4.48
N PHE A 3 -12.17 -19.61 5.04
CA PHE A 3 -11.40 -18.53 5.62
C PHE A 3 -11.00 -17.61 4.46
N SER A 4 -11.63 -16.44 4.36
CA SER A 4 -11.27 -15.44 3.35
C SER A 4 -9.80 -15.06 3.52
N ASN A 5 -9.02 -15.16 2.45
CA ASN A 5 -7.61 -14.74 2.41
C ASN A 5 -7.39 -13.30 2.91
N SER A 6 -8.43 -12.45 2.86
CA SER A 6 -8.37 -11.07 3.38
C SER A 6 -8.24 -11.00 4.91
N ASP A 7 -8.85 -11.93 5.66
CA ASP A 7 -8.79 -11.91 7.13
C ASP A 7 -7.42 -12.33 7.64
N TYR A 8 -6.79 -13.32 7.01
CA TYR A 8 -5.43 -13.71 7.34
C TYR A 8 -4.44 -12.56 7.08
N SER A 9 -4.56 -11.91 5.93
CA SER A 9 -3.71 -10.77 5.54
C SER A 9 -3.85 -9.59 6.52
N ARG A 10 -5.08 -9.24 6.91
CA ARG A 10 -5.34 -8.21 7.93
C ARG A 10 -4.77 -8.55 9.30
N ARG A 11 -4.85 -9.82 9.72
CA ARG A 11 -4.24 -10.28 10.98
C ARG A 11 -2.71 -10.19 10.93
N LEU A 12 -2.11 -10.53 9.79
CA LEU A 12 -0.66 -10.41 9.59
C LEU A 12 -0.22 -8.93 9.68
N LEU A 13 -0.94 -8.03 9.02
CA LEU A 13 -0.71 -6.58 9.12
C LEU A 13 -0.86 -6.07 10.55
N THR A 14 -1.88 -6.56 11.28
CA THR A 14 -2.09 -6.21 12.69
C THR A 14 -0.92 -6.66 13.56
N ALA A 15 -0.39 -7.86 13.32
CA ALA A 15 0.78 -8.36 14.05
C ALA A 15 2.04 -7.54 13.73
N ILE A 16 2.23 -7.17 12.46
CA ILE A 16 3.33 -6.29 12.02
C ILE A 16 3.22 -4.91 12.71
N ASP A 17 2.04 -4.32 12.78
CA ASP A 17 1.82 -3.04 13.45
C ASP A 17 2.03 -3.13 14.97
N ALA A 18 1.62 -4.22 15.62
CA ALA A 18 1.91 -4.46 17.03
C ALA A 18 3.43 -4.56 17.29
N MET A 19 4.16 -5.25 16.40
CA MET A 19 5.62 -5.30 16.45
C MET A 19 6.24 -3.91 16.23
N ARG A 20 5.68 -3.04 15.37
CA ARG A 20 6.12 -1.64 15.21
C ARG A 20 6.08 -0.87 16.52
N GLN A 21 4.98 -0.95 17.24
CA GLN A 21 4.82 -0.21 18.48
C GLN A 21 5.84 -0.64 19.54
N ILE A 22 6.08 -1.95 19.66
CA ILE A 22 7.06 -2.48 20.61
C ILE A 22 8.48 -2.08 20.20
N LEU A 23 8.85 -2.28 18.93
CA LEU A 23 10.22 -2.07 18.45
C LEU A 23 10.61 -0.60 18.33
N HIS A 24 9.66 0.31 18.11
CA HIS A 24 9.90 1.76 18.19
C HIS A 24 10.41 2.18 19.57
N THR A 25 9.92 1.56 20.64
CA THR A 25 10.38 1.82 22.02
C THR A 25 11.87 1.49 22.18
N GLU A 26 12.33 0.44 21.49
CA GLU A 26 13.71 -0.05 21.52
C GLU A 26 14.62 0.59 20.45
N LYS A 27 14.14 1.59 19.70
CA LYS A 27 14.83 2.21 18.55
C LYS A 27 15.23 1.22 17.45
N ILE A 28 14.53 0.09 17.34
CA ILE A 28 14.76 -0.91 16.30
C ILE A 28 13.84 -0.59 15.11
N LYS A 29 14.41 -0.46 13.91
CA LYS A 29 13.63 -0.28 12.67
C LYS A 29 12.81 -1.53 12.38
N LEU A 30 11.54 -1.34 12.01
CA LEU A 30 10.68 -2.46 11.63
C LEU A 30 11.18 -3.14 10.34
N PRO A 31 11.01 -4.48 10.16
CA PRO A 31 11.04 -5.08 8.83
C PRO A 31 10.08 -4.41 7.83
N GLU A 32 10.63 -3.89 6.74
CA GLU A 32 9.89 -3.50 5.54
C GLU A 32 9.76 -4.73 4.61
N ILE A 33 8.61 -4.88 3.95
CA ILE A 33 8.40 -5.94 2.97
C ILE A 33 8.76 -5.38 1.60
N VAL A 34 9.76 -5.97 0.95
CA VAL A 34 10.14 -5.65 -0.43
C VAL A 34 9.71 -6.80 -1.33
N VAL A 35 8.89 -6.50 -2.34
CA VAL A 35 8.42 -7.49 -3.32
C VAL A 35 9.25 -7.35 -4.60
N VAL A 36 10.05 -8.38 -4.93
CA VAL A 36 10.96 -8.41 -6.08
C VAL A 36 10.72 -9.69 -6.90
N GLY A 37 10.86 -9.61 -8.22
CA GLY A 37 10.70 -10.74 -9.13
C GLY A 37 10.49 -10.32 -10.59
N ASP A 38 10.46 -11.29 -11.50
CA ASP A 38 10.32 -11.06 -12.94
C ASP A 38 9.00 -10.37 -13.32
N GLN A 39 8.94 -9.76 -14.49
CA GLN A 39 7.72 -9.15 -15.00
C GLN A 39 6.56 -10.16 -15.00
N SER A 40 5.37 -9.73 -14.63
CA SER A 40 4.14 -10.55 -14.69
C SER A 40 4.05 -11.74 -13.73
N VAL A 41 4.92 -11.85 -12.72
CA VAL A 41 4.83 -12.91 -11.67
C VAL A 41 3.85 -12.60 -10.53
N GLY A 42 2.98 -11.59 -10.68
CA GLY A 42 1.95 -11.27 -9.68
C GLY A 42 2.40 -10.37 -8.52
N LYS A 43 3.52 -9.65 -8.65
CA LYS A 43 4.00 -8.70 -7.62
C LYS A 43 2.94 -7.67 -7.22
N SER A 44 2.33 -7.02 -8.21
CA SER A 44 1.24 -6.06 -7.98
C SER A 44 0.03 -6.74 -7.33
N SER A 45 -0.30 -7.97 -7.74
CA SER A 45 -1.42 -8.73 -7.16
C SER A 45 -1.20 -9.09 -5.68
N VAL A 46 0.04 -9.39 -5.28
CA VAL A 46 0.38 -9.59 -3.86
C VAL A 46 0.20 -8.29 -3.08
N LEU A 47 0.69 -7.17 -3.62
CA LEU A 47 0.52 -5.86 -2.97
C LEU A 47 -0.95 -5.44 -2.89
N GLU A 48 -1.74 -5.65 -3.95
CA GLU A 48 -3.20 -5.41 -4.00
C GLU A 48 -3.94 -6.27 -2.95
N ALA A 49 -3.58 -7.56 -2.82
CA ALA A 49 -4.19 -8.45 -1.84
C ALA A 49 -3.87 -8.05 -0.39
N LEU A 50 -2.67 -7.51 -0.15
CA LEU A 50 -2.26 -7.00 1.15
C LEU A 50 -2.89 -5.63 1.47
N SER A 51 -2.94 -4.72 0.50
CA SER A 51 -3.41 -3.35 0.71
C SER A 51 -4.92 -3.19 0.59
N GLY A 52 -5.60 -4.09 -0.15
CA GLY A 52 -7.00 -3.92 -0.55
C GLY A 52 -7.21 -2.81 -1.59
N VAL A 53 -6.15 -2.26 -2.17
CA VAL A 53 -6.17 -1.15 -3.12
C VAL A 53 -5.73 -1.65 -4.49
N GLN A 54 -6.43 -1.23 -5.55
CA GLN A 54 -6.02 -1.50 -6.91
C GLN A 54 -4.78 -0.69 -7.28
N LEU A 55 -3.77 -1.36 -7.82
CA LEU A 55 -2.52 -0.71 -8.24
C LEU A 55 -2.51 -0.52 -9.76
N PRO A 56 -1.73 0.46 -10.27
CA PRO A 56 -1.57 0.65 -11.71
C PRO A 56 -1.24 -0.65 -12.44
N ARG A 57 -2.08 -1.01 -13.42
CA ARG A 57 -1.83 -2.09 -14.37
C ARG A 57 -1.59 -1.48 -15.75
N ALA A 58 -0.48 -1.82 -16.38
CA ALA A 58 -0.21 -1.43 -17.77
C ALA A 58 0.26 -2.63 -18.58
N SER A 59 -0.14 -2.67 -19.85
CA SER A 59 0.10 -3.78 -20.78
C SER A 59 1.58 -4.05 -21.09
N ASN A 60 2.46 -3.05 -20.94
CA ASN A 60 3.88 -3.18 -21.29
C ASN A 60 4.85 -3.01 -20.10
N ILE A 61 4.55 -2.19 -19.08
CA ILE A 61 5.32 -2.06 -17.82
C ILE A 61 4.38 -1.61 -16.69
N CYS A 62 4.01 -2.49 -15.74
CA CYS A 62 3.05 -2.17 -14.67
C CYS A 62 3.50 -1.05 -13.72
N THR A 63 4.81 -0.87 -13.53
CA THR A 63 5.34 0.00 -12.47
C THR A 63 6.48 0.84 -13.05
N ARG A 64 6.18 2.09 -13.41
CA ARG A 64 7.15 3.02 -14.01
C ARG A 64 8.09 3.67 -12.99
N CYS A 65 7.71 3.65 -11.71
CA CYS A 65 8.50 4.16 -10.59
C CYS A 65 8.34 3.24 -9.37
N PRO A 66 9.33 3.17 -8.46
CA PRO A 66 9.17 2.49 -7.19
C PRO A 66 7.92 3.00 -6.44
N LEU A 67 7.13 2.08 -5.90
CA LEU A 67 5.93 2.39 -5.12
C LEU A 67 6.14 1.99 -3.66
N GLU A 68 5.98 2.93 -2.74
CA GLU A 68 5.98 2.66 -1.30
C GLU A 68 4.53 2.65 -0.78
N LEU A 69 4.07 1.50 -0.28
CA LEU A 69 2.75 1.36 0.32
C LEU A 69 2.83 1.40 1.84
N ARG A 70 2.21 2.42 2.44
CA ARG A 70 2.15 2.61 3.90
C ARG A 70 0.73 2.40 4.41
N LEU A 71 0.46 1.19 4.90
CA LEU A 71 -0.79 0.87 5.57
C LEU A 71 -0.73 1.37 7.02
N LYS A 72 -1.70 2.19 7.42
CA LYS A 72 -1.80 2.73 8.78
C LYS A 72 -3.21 2.52 9.30
N ARG A 73 -3.32 1.96 10.49
CA ARG A 73 -4.60 1.83 11.19
C ARG A 73 -4.98 3.16 11.84
N LEU A 74 -6.19 3.65 11.54
CA LEU A 74 -6.78 4.77 12.27
C LEU A 74 -7.10 4.32 13.70
N GLN A 75 -6.62 5.07 14.69
CA GLN A 75 -6.93 4.78 16.11
C GLN A 75 -8.38 5.17 16.46
N ASP A 76 -8.90 6.15 15.73
CA ASP A 76 -10.25 6.67 15.89
C ASP A 76 -11.16 6.07 14.81
N THR A 77 -12.01 5.12 15.21
CA THR A 77 -12.96 4.45 14.33
C THR A 77 -14.13 5.33 13.91
N SER A 78 -14.26 6.55 14.44
CA SER A 78 -15.25 7.52 13.97
C SER A 78 -14.82 8.24 12.69
N LYS A 79 -13.54 8.14 12.31
CA LYS A 79 -12.99 8.73 11.09
C LYS A 79 -13.15 7.76 9.92
N GLU A 80 -13.55 8.31 8.79
CA GLU A 80 -13.61 7.57 7.53
C GLU A 80 -12.20 7.20 7.06
N GLU A 81 -12.09 6.04 6.41
CA GLU A 81 -10.84 5.59 5.80
C GLU A 81 -10.48 6.49 4.61
N PHE A 82 -9.19 6.81 4.45
CA PHE A 82 -8.68 7.62 3.35
C PHE A 82 -7.28 7.17 2.97
N ALA A 83 -6.87 7.52 1.75
CA ALA A 83 -5.51 7.35 1.26
C ALA A 83 -4.86 8.71 1.01
N THR A 84 -3.53 8.76 1.12
CA THR A 84 -2.73 9.91 0.70
C THR A 84 -1.70 9.46 -0.31
N ILE A 85 -1.58 10.16 -1.42
CA ILE A 85 -0.62 9.85 -2.48
C ILE A 85 0.37 11.01 -2.56
N GLU A 86 1.66 10.67 -2.49
CA GLU A 86 2.79 11.60 -2.59
C GLU A 86 3.76 11.04 -3.65
N CYS A 87 4.19 11.89 -4.57
CA CYS A 87 5.15 11.52 -5.60
C CYS A 87 6.50 12.23 -5.34
N LEU A 88 7.57 11.48 -5.12
CA LEU A 88 8.93 12.02 -4.93
C LEU A 88 9.41 12.70 -6.22
N GLY A 89 9.10 13.98 -6.37
CA GLY A 89 9.33 14.77 -7.59
C GLY A 89 8.30 15.88 -7.77
N ASN A 90 7.09 15.68 -7.22
CA ASN A 90 6.05 16.69 -7.13
C ASN A 90 5.62 16.83 -5.66
N LYS A 91 5.80 18.01 -5.05
CA LYS A 91 5.52 18.24 -3.62
C LYS A 91 4.02 18.26 -3.26
N GLU A 92 3.18 17.86 -4.20
CA GLU A 92 1.74 17.79 -4.01
C GLU A 92 1.35 16.48 -3.34
N ILE A 93 0.60 16.58 -2.24
CA ILE A 93 0.00 15.44 -1.56
C ILE A 93 -1.49 15.48 -1.85
N LYS A 94 -2.00 14.43 -2.48
CA LYS A 94 -3.43 14.27 -2.76
C LYS A 94 -4.07 13.34 -1.74
N THR A 95 -5.21 13.75 -1.20
CA THR A 95 -6.04 12.94 -0.30
C THR A 95 -7.19 12.35 -1.08
N ILE A 96 -7.35 11.04 -1.00
CA ILE A 96 -8.35 10.25 -1.72
C ILE A 96 -9.28 9.62 -0.70
N ALA A 97 -10.59 9.87 -0.82
CA ALA A 97 -11.62 9.26 0.03
C ALA A 97 -12.10 7.92 -0.55
N ASN A 98 -12.23 7.82 -1.88
CA ASN A 98 -12.67 6.60 -2.56
C ASN A 98 -11.48 5.80 -3.07
N PHE A 99 -11.33 4.57 -2.58
CA PHE A 99 -10.15 3.74 -2.84
C PHE A 99 -10.08 3.24 -4.28
N ASP A 100 -11.20 3.24 -5.01
CA ASP A 100 -11.24 2.88 -6.42
C ASP A 100 -10.51 3.90 -7.30
N ASP A 101 -10.43 5.17 -6.86
CA ASP A 101 -9.81 6.26 -7.62
C ASP A 101 -8.27 6.27 -7.47
N ILE A 102 -7.72 5.49 -6.53
CA ILE A 102 -6.28 5.48 -6.23
C ILE A 102 -5.46 5.08 -7.46
N GLN A 103 -5.92 4.08 -8.22
CA GLN A 103 -5.20 3.60 -9.39
C GLN A 103 -5.04 4.71 -10.44
N GLU A 104 -6.13 5.42 -10.75
CA GLU A 104 -6.13 6.49 -11.75
C GLU A 104 -5.25 7.65 -11.31
N GLU A 105 -5.31 8.01 -10.03
CA GLU A 105 -4.51 9.09 -9.47
C GLU A 105 -3.01 8.77 -9.49
N VAL A 106 -2.61 7.55 -9.11
CA VAL A 106 -1.19 7.13 -9.20
C VAL A 106 -0.71 7.18 -10.65
N ILE A 107 -1.55 6.78 -11.62
CA ILE A 107 -1.21 6.88 -13.04
C ILE A 107 -1.06 8.35 -13.45
N GLU A 108 -1.95 9.24 -13.02
CA GLU A 108 -1.90 10.66 -13.34
C GLU A 108 -0.64 11.33 -12.79
N MET A 109 -0.33 11.12 -11.52
CA MET A 109 0.85 11.71 -10.86
C MET A 109 2.18 11.22 -11.44
N THR A 110 2.18 10.05 -12.11
CA THR A 110 3.40 9.45 -12.69
C THR A 110 3.53 9.67 -14.20
N LYS A 111 2.56 10.32 -14.88
CA LYS A 111 2.63 10.61 -16.32
C LYS A 111 3.79 11.52 -16.72
N THR A 112 4.26 12.36 -15.82
CA THR A 112 5.27 13.40 -16.07
C THR A 112 6.69 13.00 -15.69
N LEU A 113 6.88 11.78 -15.16
CA LEU A 113 8.16 11.16 -14.86
C LEU A 113 8.71 10.43 -16.09
#